data_AF-A0A158BDC2-F1
#
_entry.id   AF-A0A158BDC2-F1
#
_cell.length_a   1.000
_cell.length_b   1.000
_cell.length_c   1.000
_cell.angle_alpha   90.00
_cell.angle_beta   90.00
_cell.angle_gamma   90.00
#
_symmetry.space_group_name_H-M   'P 1'
#
loop_
_entity.id
_entity.type
_entity.pdbx_description
1 polymer ?
#
loop_
_entity_poly.entity_id
_entity_poly.type
_entity_poly.pdbx_seq_one_letter_code
_entity_poly.pdbx_strand_id
1 'polypeptide(L)' 'MVAYELARRLRALPGSKGAVLVAHTGYGQEEDKAKSEAAGFAHHLVKPVGILDLQNVLQQAAH' A
#
# COMPACT_ATOMS: atom_id res chain seq x y z
N MET A 1 -2.25 -13.63 -8.77
CA MET A 1 -3.08 -12.85 -7.83
C MET A 1 -2.67 -11.39 -7.97
N VAL A 2 -3.60 -10.49 -8.27
CA VAL A 2 -3.30 -9.06 -8.47
C VAL A 2 -3.31 -8.35 -7.10
N ALA A 3 -2.46 -7.34 -6.90
CA ALA A 3 -2.27 -6.64 -5.62
C ALA A 3 -3.60 -6.15 -4.99
N TYR A 4 -4.56 -5.75 -5.81
CA TYR A 4 -5.88 -5.27 -5.37
C TYR A 4 -6.73 -6.36 -4.72
N GLU A 5 -6.65 -7.57 -5.25
CA GLU A 5 -7.38 -8.71 -4.71
C GLU A 5 -6.77 -9.16 -3.38
N LEU A 6 -5.45 -9.09 -3.26
CA LEU A 6 -4.75 -9.33 -2.00
C LEU A 6 -5.18 -8.33 -0.92
N ALA A 7 -5.22 -7.03 -1.22
CA ALA A 7 -5.65 -6.02 -0.26
C ALA A 7 -7.08 -6.25 0.23
N ARG A 8 -8.02 -6.56 -0.67
CA ARG A 8 -9.39 -6.93 -0.30
C ARG A 8 -9.45 -8.15 0.62
N ARG A 9 -8.70 -9.20 0.32
CA ARG A 9 -8.63 -10.42 1.15
C ARG A 9 -8.02 -10.13 2.53
N LEU A 10 -6.96 -9.32 2.59
CA LEU A 10 -6.34 -8.91 3.86
C LEU A 10 -7.30 -8.07 4.72
N ARG A 11 -8.09 -7.18 4.12
CA ARG A 11 -9.11 -6.41 4.88
C ARG A 11 -10.24 -7.29 5.43
N ALA A 12 -10.53 -8.42 4.79
CA ALA A 12 -11.55 -9.37 5.25
C ALA A 12 -11.08 -10.25 6.42
N LEU A 13 -9.76 -10.35 6.67
CA LEU A 13 -9.21 -11.14 7.75
C LEU A 13 -9.33 -10.39 9.11
N PRO A 14 -9.84 -11.01 10.17
CA PRO A 14 -10.06 -10.36 11.47
C PRO A 14 -8.81 -9.71 12.07
N GLY A 15 -7.64 -10.32 11.88
CA GLY A 15 -6.36 -9.86 12.44
C GLY A 15 -5.67 -8.74 11.65
N SER A 16 -6.17 -8.38 10.46
CA SER A 16 -5.54 -7.38 9.58
C SER A 16 -6.46 -6.21 9.22
N LYS A 17 -7.61 -6.08 9.90
CA LYS A 17 -8.48 -4.91 9.75
C LYS A 17 -7.75 -3.58 10.04
N GLY A 18 -6.88 -3.56 11.05
CA GLY A 18 -6.07 -2.40 11.42
C GLY A 18 -4.73 -2.30 10.70
N ALA A 19 -4.40 -3.23 9.80
CA ALA A 19 -3.12 -3.19 9.10
C ALA A 19 -3.07 -2.00 8.11
N VAL A 20 -1.92 -1.32 8.07
CA VAL A 20 -1.62 -0.32 7.05
C VAL A 20 -1.02 -1.04 5.84
N LEU A 21 -1.73 -0.98 4.72
CA LEU A 21 -1.29 -1.61 3.48
C LEU A 21 -0.54 -0.59 2.62
N VAL A 22 0.70 -0.90 2.25
CA VAL A 22 1.55 -0.06 1.41
C VAL A 22 1.85 -0.79 0.10
N ALA A 23 1.45 -0.22 -1.03
CA ALA A 23 1.76 -0.77 -2.35
C ALA A 23 3.21 -0.40 -2.70
N HIS A 24 4.03 -1.38 -3.09
CA HIS A 24 5.41 -1.14 -3.51
C HIS A 24 5.65 -1.63 -4.95
N THR A 25 5.58 -0.72 -5.93
CA THR A 25 5.54 -1.07 -7.35
C THR A 25 6.76 -0.54 -8.12
N GLY A 26 7.08 -1.16 -9.26
CA GLY A 26 8.06 -0.64 -10.22
C GLY A 26 7.46 0.26 -11.31
N TYR A 27 6.13 0.35 -11.37
CA TYR A 27 5.38 1.17 -12.33
C TYR A 27 4.60 2.21 -11.52
N GLY A 28 4.97 3.48 -11.70
CA GLY A 28 4.43 4.64 -10.99
C GLY A 28 3.39 5.41 -11.80
N GLN A 29 2.69 4.74 -12.72
CA GLN A 29 1.63 5.34 -13.52
C GLN A 29 0.48 5.78 -12.59
N GLU A 30 -0.17 6.91 -12.89
CA GLU A 30 -1.30 7.40 -12.09
C GLU A 30 -2.43 6.38 -11.98
N GLU A 31 -2.62 5.55 -13.00
CA GLU A 31 -3.63 4.49 -13.01
C GLU A 31 -3.33 3.39 -11.97
N ASP A 32 -2.06 3.06 -11.74
CA ASP A 32 -1.66 2.08 -10.71
C ASP A 32 -1.86 2.64 -9.30
N LYS A 33 -1.67 3.94 -9.13
CA LYS A 33 -1.95 4.65 -7.87
C LYS A 33 -3.45 4.64 -7.58
N ALA A 34 -4.28 5.05 -8.54
CA ALA A 34 -5.73 5.06 -8.39
C ALA A 34 -6.30 3.67 -8.08
N LYS A 35 -5.79 2.62 -8.73
CA LYS A 35 -6.22 1.24 -8.44
C LYS A 35 -5.76 0.77 -7.06
N SER A 36 -4.58 1.18 -6.60
CA SER A 36 -4.07 0.85 -5.26
C SER A 36 -4.91 1.51 -4.17
N GLU A 37 -5.23 2.79 -4.33
CA GLU A 37 -6.13 3.51 -3.42
C GLU A 37 -7.52 2.84 -3.36
N ALA A 38 -8.12 2.52 -4.51
CA ALA A 38 -9.41 1.85 -4.59
C ALA A 38 -9.43 0.44 -3.95
N ALA A 39 -8.28 -0.21 -3.84
CA ALA A 39 -8.14 -1.52 -3.19
C ALA A 39 -7.92 -1.43 -1.67
N GLY A 40 -7.73 -0.23 -1.13
CA GLY A 40 -7.53 0.01 0.30
C GLY A 40 -6.07 0.03 0.74
N PHE A 41 -5.13 0.29 -0.17
CA PHE A 41 -3.76 0.68 0.16
C PHE A 41 -3.75 2.12 0.66
N ALA A 42 -3.09 2.37 1.78
CA ALA A 42 -2.95 3.70 2.38
C ALA A 42 -1.84 4.51 1.71
N HIS A 43 -0.79 3.84 1.20
CA HIS A 43 0.35 4.47 0.57
C HIS A 43 0.80 3.69 -0.66
N HIS A 44 1.47 4.40 -1.58
CA HIS A 44 2.08 3.84 -2.79
C HIS A 44 3.53 4.30 -2.88
N LEU A 45 4.46 3.35 -2.87
CA LEU A 45 5.90 3.57 -2.98
C LEU A 45 6.41 3.02 -4.32
N VAL A 46 6.95 3.90 -5.15
CA VAL A 46 7.54 3.53 -6.46
C VAL A 46 9.01 3.18 -6.28
N LYS A 47 9.49 2.15 -6.97
CA LYS A 47 10.90 1.76 -6.98
C LYS A 47 11.72 2.67 -7.91
N PRO A 48 12.98 3.00 -7.56
CA PRO A 48 13.61 2.73 -6.27
C PRO A 48 13.03 3.66 -5.18
N VAL A 49 12.69 3.08 -4.02
CA VAL A 49 12.20 3.86 -2.89
C VAL A 49 13.37 4.36 -2.05
N GLY A 50 13.36 5.65 -1.68
CA GLY A 50 14.33 6.20 -0.76
C GLY A 50 14.09 5.76 0.68
N ILE A 51 15.15 5.67 1.48
CA ILE A 51 15.02 5.30 2.90
C ILE A 51 14.16 6.30 3.68
N LEU A 52 14.23 7.59 3.32
CA LEU A 52 13.42 8.64 3.93
C LEU A 52 11.93 8.48 3.60
N ASP A 53 11.59 8.12 2.36
CA ASP A 53 10.20 7.88 1.95
C ASP A 53 9.60 6.69 2.70
N LEU A 54 10.39 5.63 2.86
CA LEU A 54 9.99 4.47 3.66
C LEU A 54 9.80 4.85 5.13
N GLN A 55 10.73 5.62 5.71
CA GLN A 55 10.62 6.09 7.10
C GLN A 55 9.36 6.94 7.32
N ASN A 56 9.05 7.85 6.40
CA ASN A 56 7.85 8.68 6.48
C ASN A 56 6.57 7.84 6.51
N VAL A 57 6.48 6.83 5.63
CA VAL A 57 5.32 5.91 5.61
C VAL A 57 5.23 5.09 6.89
N LEU A 58 6.36 4.60 7.41
CA LEU A 58 6.38 3.83 8.66
C LEU A 58 5.96 4.68 9.87
N GLN A 59 6.36 5.95 9.92
CA GLN A 59 5.92 6.89 10.96
C GLN A 59 4.42 7.17 10.87
N GLN A 60 3.89 7.38 9.68
CA GLN A 60 2.45 7.60 9.46
C GLN A 60 1.62 6.37 9.83
N ALA A 61 2.15 5.17 9.61
CA ALA A 61 1.47 3.91 9.93
C ALA A 61 1.48 3.55 11.42
N ALA A 62 2.33 4.18 12.23
CA ALA A 62 2.46 3.92 13.67
C ALA A 62 1.53 4.78 14.54
N HIS A 63 0.78 5.70 13.93
CA HIS A 63 -0.23 6.54 14.58
C HIS A 63 -1.64 5.95 14.43
#